data_AF-A0A3B9INW4-F1
#
_entry.id   AF-A0A3B9INW4-F1
#
_cell.length_a   1.000
_cell.length_b   1.000
_cell.length_c   1.000
_cell.angle_alpha   90.00
_cell.angle_beta   90.00
_cell.angle_gamma   90.00
#
_symmetry.space_group_name_H-M   'P 1'
#
loop_
_entity.id
_entity.type
_entity.pdbx_description
1 polymer ?
#
loop_
_entity_poly.entity_id
_entity_poly.type
_entity_poly.pdbx_seq_one_letter_code
_entity_poly.pdbx_strand_id
1 'polypeptide(L)'
;MSVHEPRLPVLVPDADLPPPAPLPAAVAGWFAARGWTPHPHQLRMLAAADAGLPVLLIAPTGAGKTLGGFLPGLARAAAGDVAGRLDTIYISPLKA
;
A
#
# COMPACT_ATOMS: atom_id res chain seq x y z
N MET A 1 -33.67 -8.64 13.31
CA MET A 1 -32.64 -8.30 12.30
C MET A 1 -32.01 -6.99 12.70
N SER A 2 -30.77 -6.99 13.22
CA SER A 2 -30.07 -5.77 13.58
C SER A 2 -29.42 -5.21 12.31
N VAL A 3 -29.91 -4.05 11.86
CA VAL A 3 -29.33 -3.32 10.73
C VAL A 3 -27.98 -2.78 11.18
N HIS A 4 -26.91 -3.25 10.54
CA HIS A 4 -25.58 -2.76 10.81
C HIS A 4 -25.46 -1.35 10.20
N GLU A 5 -25.61 -0.31 11.01
CA GLU A 5 -25.37 1.06 10.54
C GLU A 5 -23.91 1.19 10.11
N PRO A 6 -23.62 1.68 8.89
CA PRO A 6 -22.26 1.91 8.44
C PRO A 6 -21.68 3.09 9.23
N ARG A 7 -20.72 2.81 10.11
CA ARG A 7 -19.88 3.87 10.68
C ARG A 7 -18.95 4.35 9.58
N LEU A 8 -19.03 5.63 9.25
CA LEU A 8 -18.05 6.25 8.34
C LEU A 8 -16.66 6.09 8.96
N PRO A 9 -15.66 5.64 8.18
CA PRO A 9 -14.29 5.59 8.67
C PRO A 9 -13.84 7.01 9.04
N VAL A 10 -13.34 7.17 10.25
CA VAL A 10 -12.67 8.41 10.65
C VAL A 10 -11.34 8.46 9.91
N LEU A 11 -11.13 9.51 9.10
CA LEU A 11 -9.84 9.73 8.44
C LEU A 11 -8.83 10.15 9.51
N VAL A 12 -7.95 9.23 9.86
CA VAL A 12 -6.81 9.50 10.74
C VAL A 12 -5.71 10.17 9.89
N PRO A 13 -5.14 11.30 10.34
CA PRO A 13 -4.07 11.95 9.60
C PRO A 13 -2.83 11.08 9.49
N ASP A 14 -2.01 11.35 8.49
CA ASP A 14 -0.78 10.61 8.17
C ASP A 14 0.27 10.59 9.31
N ALA A 15 0.12 11.47 10.31
CA ALA A 15 0.94 11.50 11.52
C ALA A 15 0.66 10.32 12.48
N ASP A 16 -0.54 9.74 12.41
CA ASP A 16 -0.98 8.66 13.28
C ASP A 16 -0.75 7.27 12.66
N LEU A 17 -0.24 7.22 11.42
CA LEU A 17 0.19 5.97 10.80
C LEU A 17 1.52 5.49 11.40
N PRO A 18 1.77 4.17 11.40
CA PRO A 18 3.06 3.62 11.77
C PRO A 18 4.21 4.29 11.00
N PRO A 19 5.40 4.41 11.61
CA PRO A 19 6.55 4.97 10.92
C PRO A 19 6.89 4.14 9.66
N PRO A 20 7.49 4.77 8.63
CA PRO A 20 7.87 4.08 7.39
C PRO A 20 8.64 2.78 7.64
N ALA A 21 8.23 1.71 6.98
CA ALA A 21 8.92 0.42 7.01
C ALA A 21 10.01 0.37 5.92
N PRO A 22 11.15 -0.31 6.17
CA PRO A 22 12.15 -0.52 5.13
C PRO A 22 11.60 -1.43 4.02
N LEU A 23 12.03 -1.20 2.78
CA LEU A 23 11.67 -2.06 1.66
C LEU A 23 12.40 -3.41 1.73
N PRO A 24 11.76 -4.51 1.32
CA PRO A 24 12.47 -5.75 1.02
C PRO A 24 13.58 -5.51 -0.01
N ALA A 25 14.72 -6.19 0.15
CA ALA A 25 15.92 -5.93 -0.65
C ALA A 25 15.68 -6.02 -2.17
N ALA A 26 14.88 -6.98 -2.63
CA ALA A 26 14.53 -7.12 -4.05
C ALA A 26 13.74 -5.91 -4.58
N VAL A 27 12.79 -5.39 -3.79
CA VAL A 27 12.00 -4.21 -4.16
C VAL A 27 12.87 -2.96 -4.12
N ALA A 28 13.71 -2.82 -3.09
CA ALA A 28 14.69 -1.73 -3.00
C ALA A 28 15.65 -1.71 -4.19
N GLY A 29 16.16 -2.88 -4.59
CA GLY A 29 17.01 -3.04 -5.76
C GLY A 29 16.30 -2.69 -7.08
N TRP A 30 15.01 -3.02 -7.20
CA TRP A 30 14.20 -2.64 -8.36
C TRP A 30 13.99 -1.13 -8.48
N PHE A 31 13.79 -0.43 -7.35
CA PHE A 31 13.77 1.04 -7.30
C PHE A 31 15.14 1.62 -7.74
N ALA A 32 16.22 1.13 -7.14
CA ALA A 32 17.57 1.60 -7.45
C ALA A 32 17.97 1.40 -8.92
N ALA A 33 17.62 0.24 -9.51
CA ALA A 33 17.88 -0.06 -10.92
C ALA A 33 17.16 0.90 -11.89
N ARG A 34 16.10 1.58 -11.43
CA ARG A 34 15.37 2.61 -12.19
C ARG A 34 15.87 4.03 -11.90
N GLY A 35 16.83 4.19 -10.99
CA GLY A 35 17.23 5.49 -10.46
C GLY A 35 16.13 6.14 -9.64
N TRP A 36 15.20 5.37 -9.07
CA TRP A 36 14.07 5.87 -8.30
C TRP A 36 14.33 5.75 -6.81
N THR A 37 13.77 6.69 -6.05
CA THR A 37 13.66 6.63 -4.58
C THR A 37 12.19 6.52 -4.21
N PRO A 38 11.79 5.61 -3.31
CA PRO A 38 10.40 5.51 -2.88
C PRO A 38 9.94 6.80 -2.20
N HIS A 39 8.73 7.25 -2.52
CA HIS A 39 8.16 8.40 -1.83
C HIS A 39 7.78 8.05 -0.38
N PRO A 40 7.82 9.01 0.56
CA PRO A 40 7.46 8.76 1.96
C PRO A 40 6.09 8.10 2.14
N HIS A 41 5.08 8.55 1.39
CA HIS A 41 3.73 7.99 1.46
C HIS A 41 3.67 6.53 0.97
N GLN A 42 4.54 6.10 0.07
CA GLN A 42 4.61 4.71 -0.37
C GLN A 42 5.12 3.81 0.77
N LEU A 43 6.17 4.26 1.48
CA LEU A 43 6.70 3.53 2.65
C LEU A 43 5.72 3.50 3.82
N ARG A 44 4.89 4.53 4.00
CA ARG A 44 3.80 4.53 4.99
C ARG A 44 2.67 3.58 4.63
N MET A 45 2.33 3.45 3.34
CA MET A 45 1.37 2.43 2.89
C MET A 45 1.86 1.01 3.21
N LEU A 46 3.17 0.76 3.04
CA LEU A 46 3.78 -0.51 3.45
C LEU A 46 3.64 -0.74 4.96
N ALA A 47 4.06 0.23 5.78
CA ALA A 47 3.99 0.12 7.23
C ALA A 47 2.55 -0.07 7.77
N ALA A 48 1.58 0.62 7.18
CA ALA A 48 0.18 0.47 7.56
C ALA A 48 -0.39 -0.90 7.16
N ALA A 49 0.00 -1.44 6.01
CA ALA A 49 -0.38 -2.77 5.58
C ALA A 49 0.22 -3.86 6.50
N ASP A 50 1.48 -3.70 6.91
CA ASP A 50 2.13 -4.60 7.88
C ASP A 50 1.42 -4.57 9.25
N ALA A 51 0.87 -3.41 9.64
CA ALA A 51 0.06 -3.25 10.85
C ALA A 51 -1.40 -3.70 10.69
N GLY A 52 -1.83 -4.17 9.51
CA GLY A 52 -3.21 -4.58 9.24
C GLY A 52 -4.23 -3.44 9.23
N LEU A 53 -3.79 -2.20 8.97
CA LEU A 53 -4.63 -1.01 9.01
C LEU A 53 -5.28 -0.70 7.66
N PRO A 54 -6.58 -0.36 7.62
CA PRO A 54 -7.21 0.19 6.41
C PRO A 54 -6.73 1.63 6.19
N VAL A 55 -6.31 1.96 4.96
CA VAL A 55 -5.77 3.29 4.61
C VAL A 55 -6.38 3.82 3.32
N LEU A 56 -6.64 5.13 3.29
CA LEU A 56 -6.98 5.89 2.09
C LEU A 56 -5.79 6.77 1.68
N LEU A 57 -5.13 6.43 0.58
CA LEU A 57 -4.06 7.25 0.03
C LEU A 57 -4.62 8.37 -0.87
N ILE A 58 -4.45 9.62 -0.43
CA ILE A 58 -4.75 10.81 -1.22
C ILE A 58 -3.43 11.44 -1.66
N ALA A 59 -3.15 11.44 -2.96
CA ALA A 59 -1.98 12.11 -3.52
C ALA A 59 -2.29 12.65 -4.94
N PRO A 60 -1.56 13.70 -5.39
CA PRO A 60 -1.71 14.26 -6.74
C PRO A 60 -1.47 13.22 -7.85
N THR A 61 -1.99 13.50 -9.04
CA THR A 61 -1.65 12.72 -10.24
C THR A 61 -0.14 12.78 -10.49
N GLY A 62 0.46 11.67 -10.92
CA GLY A 62 1.90 11.57 -11.14
C GLY A 62 2.74 11.38 -9.87
N ALA A 63 2.17 11.52 -8.67
CA ALA A 63 2.90 11.34 -7.40
C ALA A 63 3.17 9.87 -7.03
N GLY A 64 2.96 8.91 -7.93
CA GLY A 64 3.23 7.50 -7.66
C GLY A 64 2.23 6.79 -6.73
N LYS A 65 1.00 7.32 -6.57
CA LYS A 65 -0.04 6.73 -5.70
C LYS A 65 -0.42 5.29 -6.07
N THR A 66 -0.40 4.97 -7.36
CA THR A 66 -0.67 3.60 -7.84
C THR A 66 0.36 2.64 -7.28
N LEU A 67 1.64 2.96 -7.42
CA LEU A 67 2.72 2.15 -6.83
C LEU A 67 2.58 2.09 -5.31
N GLY A 68 2.21 3.19 -4.65
CA GLY A 68 1.94 3.21 -3.21
C GLY A 68 0.84 2.22 -2.77
N GLY A 69 -0.24 2.10 -3.55
CA GLY A 69 -1.31 1.12 -3.28
C GLY A 69 -0.91 -0.33 -3.55
N PHE A 70 0.00 -0.59 -4.51
CA PHE A 70 0.45 -1.95 -4.84
C PHE A 70 1.69 -2.42 -4.07
N LEU A 71 2.44 -1.49 -3.47
CA LEU A 71 3.72 -1.78 -2.82
C LEU A 71 3.63 -2.88 -1.75
N PRO A 72 2.60 -2.94 -0.87
CA PRO A 72 2.49 -4.03 0.10
C PRO A 72 2.37 -5.42 -0.53
N GLY A 73 1.57 -5.55 -1.60
CA GLY A 73 1.43 -6.81 -2.33
C GLY A 73 2.73 -7.22 -3.02
N LEU A 74 3.43 -6.26 -3.63
CA LEU A 74 4.75 -6.49 -4.25
C LEU A 74 5.80 -6.90 -3.22
N ALA A 75 5.78 -6.30 -2.02
CA ALA A 75 6.69 -6.63 -0.93
C ALA A 75 6.49 -8.08 -0.45
N ARG A 76 5.24 -8.49 -0.18
CA ARG A 76 4.90 -9.87 0.16
C ARG A 76 5.27 -10.85 -0.95
N ALA A 77 5.03 -10.47 -2.21
CA ALA A 77 5.42 -11.30 -3.34
C ALA A 77 6.94 -11.50 -3.42
N ALA A 78 7.71 -10.43 -3.21
CA ALA A 78 9.17 -10.47 -3.20
C ALA A 78 9.75 -11.30 -2.03
N ALA A 79 9.03 -11.38 -0.92
CA ALA A 79 9.39 -12.24 0.21
C ALA A 79 9.05 -13.74 -0.03
N GLY A 80 8.34 -14.06 -1.11
CA GLY A 80 7.84 -15.42 -1.37
C GLY A 80 6.54 -15.74 -0.64
N ASP A 81 5.97 -14.78 0.09
CA ASP A 81 4.83 -14.99 0.97
C ASP A 81 3.52 -15.22 0.24
N VAL A 82 3.44 -15.04 -1.09
CA VAL A 82 2.19 -15.12 -1.87
C VAL A 82 2.12 -16.34 -2.78
N ALA A 83 3.15 -17.19 -2.79
CA ALA A 83 3.27 -18.29 -3.75
C ALA A 83 2.05 -19.24 -3.69
N GLY A 84 1.39 -19.44 -4.83
CA GLY A 84 0.26 -20.37 -4.97
C GLY A 84 -1.08 -19.87 -4.44
N ARG A 85 -1.24 -18.59 -4.07
CA ARG A 85 -2.54 -18.05 -3.64
C ARG A 85 -2.83 -16.65 -4.19
N LEU A 86 -4.11 -16.28 -4.19
CA LEU A 86 -4.54 -14.90 -4.38
C LEU A 86 -4.23 -14.10 -3.11
N ASP A 87 -3.51 -12.99 -3.26
CA ASP A 87 -3.04 -12.17 -2.13
C ASP A 87 -3.57 -10.73 -2.18
N THR A 88 -3.74 -10.16 -3.37
CA THR A 88 -4.15 -8.77 -3.57
C THR A 88 -5.22 -8.71 -4.67
N ILE A 89 -6.33 -7.99 -4.41
CA ILE A 89 -7.38 -7.72 -5.39
C ILE A 89 -7.38 -6.22 -5.67
N TYR A 90 -7.25 -5.85 -6.95
CA TYR A 90 -7.39 -4.48 -7.42
C TYR A 90 -8.74 -4.29 -8.09
N ILE A 91 -9.49 -3.27 -7.66
CA ILE A 91 -10.81 -2.94 -8.20
C ILE A 91 -10.72 -1.54 -8.82
N SER A 92 -11.04 -1.45 -10.11
CA SER A 92 -11.13 -0.18 -10.84
C SER A 92 -12.58 0.05 -11.27
N PRO A 93 -13.12 1.27 -11.13
CA PRO A 93 -14.46 1.60 -11.63
C PRO A 93 -14.51 1.69 -13.16
N LEU A 94 -13.35 1.77 -13.82
CA LEU A 94 -13.23 1.89 -15.26
C LEU A 94 -12.52 0.67 -15.85
N LYS A 95 -13.04 0.19 -16.98
CA LYS A 95 -12.30 -0.63 -17.94
C LYS A 95 -11.57 0.29 -18.93
N ALA A 96 -10.35 -0.08 -19.29
CA ALA A 96 -9.64 0.51 -20.42
C ALA A 96 -10.00 -0.24 -21.71
#